data_AF-A0A6N6ZE10-F1
#
_entry.id   AF-A0A6N6ZE10-F1
#
_cell.length_a   1.000
_cell.length_b   1.000
_cell.length_c   1.000
_cell.angle_alpha   90.00
_cell.angle_beta   90.00
_cell.angle_gamma   90.00
#
_symmetry.space_group_name_H-M   'P 1'
#
loop_
_entity.id
_entity.type
_entity.pdbx_description
1 polymer ?
#
loop_
_entity_poly.entity_id
_entity_poly.type
_entity_poly.pdbx_seq_one_letter_code
_entity_poly.pdbx_strand_id
1 'polypeptide(L)'
;MPDWDEDSPQLRDNLRALLRAIRDAARRREALSVETIREWHRLMLDRLTPPNPHWSGAFRGEPGLEGIEVRVGRGHGLPAKKVHAALQHFEERLDKLVSYLDHHIEAGTKLDGDKISAVLHACAWAHAEWVRIHPFANGNGRSARLLANALAMRYGLPPFARLRPRPNDGYGEAAAAAMRGDSSPTLAWMQLALRTALED
;
A
#
# COMPACT_ATOMS: atom_id res chain seq x y z
N MET A 1 -5.00 -5.42 -25.51
CA MET A 1 -3.81 -5.73 -24.68
C MET A 1 -4.16 -5.43 -23.24
N PRO A 2 -3.56 -6.08 -22.23
CA PRO A 2 -3.87 -5.79 -20.85
C PRO A 2 -3.50 -4.34 -20.49
N ASP A 3 -4.47 -3.50 -20.17
CA ASP A 3 -4.30 -2.07 -19.89
C ASP A 3 -4.21 -1.77 -18.38
N TRP A 4 -4.39 -2.79 -17.54
CA TRP A 4 -4.47 -2.68 -16.08
C TRP A 4 -3.16 -2.24 -15.36
N ASP A 5 -2.06 -2.09 -16.09
CA ASP A 5 -0.81 -1.48 -15.61
C ASP A 5 -0.43 -0.18 -16.33
N GLU A 6 -1.16 0.18 -17.37
CA GLU A 6 -0.94 1.43 -18.09
C GLU A 6 -1.31 2.62 -17.19
N ASP A 7 -0.65 3.75 -17.38
CA ASP A 7 -1.02 5.00 -16.72
C ASP A 7 -2.18 5.68 -17.47
N SER A 8 -3.29 4.95 -17.62
CA SER A 8 -4.45 5.37 -18.40
C SER A 8 -5.31 6.39 -17.64
N PRO A 9 -6.10 7.22 -18.36
CA PRO A 9 -7.09 8.10 -17.74
C PRO A 9 -8.04 7.36 -16.78
N GLN A 10 -8.54 6.17 -17.19
CA GLN A 10 -9.44 5.35 -16.38
C GLN A 10 -8.78 4.92 -15.05
N LEU A 11 -7.52 4.46 -15.09
CA LEU A 11 -6.81 4.10 -13.86
C LEU A 11 -6.59 5.32 -12.96
N ARG A 12 -6.23 6.48 -13.52
CA ARG A 12 -6.03 7.71 -12.76
C ARG A 12 -7.33 8.17 -12.08
N ASP A 13 -8.46 8.06 -12.76
CA ASP A 13 -9.77 8.39 -12.20
C ASP A 13 -10.17 7.43 -11.09
N ASN A 14 -9.98 6.11 -11.28
CA ASN A 14 -10.20 5.10 -10.24
C ASN A 14 -9.37 5.40 -9.00
N LEU A 15 -8.07 5.65 -9.16
CA LEU A 15 -7.16 5.95 -8.05
C LEU A 15 -7.54 7.24 -7.32
N ARG A 16 -8.00 8.27 -8.05
CA ARG A 16 -8.45 9.53 -7.45
C ARG A 16 -9.73 9.34 -6.64
N ALA A 17 -10.72 8.62 -7.17
CA ALA A 17 -11.95 8.30 -6.46
C ALA A 17 -11.67 7.46 -5.21
N LEU A 18 -10.84 6.43 -5.37
CA LEU A 18 -10.44 5.53 -4.28
C LEU A 18 -9.67 6.25 -3.18
N LEU A 19 -8.72 7.15 -3.51
CA LEU A 19 -7.98 7.91 -2.51
C LEU A 19 -8.91 8.83 -1.68
N ARG A 20 -9.97 9.40 -2.29
CA ARG A 20 -10.98 10.17 -1.55
C ARG A 20 -11.76 9.27 -0.59
N ALA A 21 -12.21 8.11 -1.05
CA ALA A 21 -12.92 7.15 -0.19
C ALA A 21 -12.05 6.68 0.99
N ILE A 22 -10.77 6.37 0.72
CA ILE A 22 -9.79 5.98 1.74
C ILE A 22 -9.54 7.11 2.74
N ARG A 23 -9.41 8.36 2.28
CA ARG A 23 -9.28 9.52 3.16
C ARG A 23 -10.45 9.61 4.12
N ASP A 24 -11.67 9.45 3.62
CA ASP A 24 -12.88 9.60 4.41
C ASP A 24 -13.01 8.44 5.43
N ALA A 25 -12.70 7.21 5.03
CA ALA A 25 -12.62 6.05 5.93
C ALA A 25 -11.52 6.19 6.99
N ALA A 26 -10.32 6.66 6.60
CA ALA A 26 -9.19 6.87 7.49
C ALA A 26 -9.50 7.94 8.57
N ARG A 27 -10.18 9.03 8.19
CA ARG A 27 -10.64 10.07 9.13
C ARG A 27 -11.68 9.56 10.12
N ARG A 28 -12.54 8.63 9.70
CA ARG A 28 -13.49 7.94 10.58
C ARG A 28 -12.87 6.82 11.40
N ARG A 29 -11.57 6.58 11.24
CA ARG A 29 -10.83 5.49 11.90
C ARG A 29 -11.45 4.11 11.68
N GLU A 30 -12.03 3.89 10.49
CA GLU A 30 -12.56 2.58 10.11
C GLU A 30 -11.50 1.48 10.16
N ALA A 31 -11.94 0.24 10.37
CA ALA A 31 -11.06 -0.91 10.45
C ALA A 31 -10.29 -1.10 9.14
N LEU A 32 -8.99 -1.39 9.26
CA LEU A 32 -8.09 -1.60 8.14
C LEU A 32 -7.61 -3.06 8.13
N SER A 33 -8.11 -3.83 7.17
CA SER A 33 -7.86 -5.27 7.02
C SER A 33 -7.27 -5.59 5.64
N VAL A 34 -6.78 -6.82 5.45
CA VAL A 34 -6.36 -7.30 4.14
C VAL A 34 -7.53 -7.37 3.16
N GLU A 35 -8.75 -7.61 3.64
CA GLU A 35 -9.97 -7.60 2.83
C GLU A 35 -10.36 -6.17 2.41
N THR A 36 -10.10 -5.16 3.25
CA THR A 36 -10.21 -3.76 2.86
C THR A 36 -9.27 -3.44 1.70
N ILE A 37 -8.02 -3.90 1.76
CA ILE A 37 -7.01 -3.68 0.70
C ILE A 37 -7.35 -4.51 -0.56
N ARG A 38 -7.93 -5.69 -0.40
CA ARG A 38 -8.48 -6.51 -1.51
C ARG A 38 -9.53 -5.74 -2.29
N GLU A 39 -10.47 -5.10 -1.59
CA GLU A 39 -11.51 -4.31 -2.23
C GLU A 39 -10.94 -3.07 -2.91
N TRP A 40 -9.95 -2.40 -2.30
CA TRP A 40 -9.22 -1.31 -2.97
C TRP A 40 -8.57 -1.79 -4.28
N HIS A 41 -8.05 -3.01 -4.30
CA HIS A 41 -7.48 -3.59 -5.51
C HIS A 41 -8.53 -3.82 -6.59
N ARG A 42 -9.70 -4.33 -6.22
CA ARG A 42 -10.83 -4.49 -7.16
C ARG A 42 -11.26 -3.13 -7.74
N LEU A 43 -11.44 -2.13 -6.88
CA LEU A 43 -11.88 -0.79 -7.27
C LEU A 43 -10.86 -0.04 -8.12
N MET A 44 -9.56 -0.14 -7.83
CA MET A 44 -8.55 0.54 -8.65
C MET A 44 -8.50 -0.01 -10.08
N LEU A 45 -8.87 -1.28 -10.28
CA LEU A 45 -8.89 -1.95 -11.57
C LEU A 45 -10.26 -1.96 -12.25
N ASP A 46 -11.24 -1.29 -11.67
CA ASP A 46 -12.60 -1.22 -12.24
C ASP A 46 -12.54 -0.69 -13.68
N ARG A 47 -13.27 -1.36 -14.58
CA ARG A 47 -13.30 -1.07 -16.03
C ARG A 47 -11.93 -1.10 -16.74
N LEU A 48 -10.94 -1.74 -16.15
CA LEU A 48 -9.71 -2.14 -16.83
C LEU A 48 -9.78 -3.62 -17.24
N THR A 49 -8.91 -4.00 -18.17
CA THR A 49 -8.82 -5.32 -18.78
C THR A 49 -7.57 -6.05 -18.27
N PRO A 50 -7.63 -6.76 -17.14
CA PRO A 50 -6.56 -7.66 -16.74
C PRO A 50 -6.44 -8.84 -17.72
N PRO A 51 -5.30 -9.55 -17.76
CA PRO A 51 -5.13 -10.77 -18.57
C PRO A 51 -6.16 -11.85 -18.23
N ASN A 52 -6.61 -11.88 -16.98
CA ASN A 52 -7.72 -12.71 -16.52
C ASN A 52 -8.63 -11.85 -15.61
N PRO A 53 -9.93 -11.70 -15.92
CA PRO A 53 -10.87 -10.93 -15.09
C PRO A 53 -10.91 -11.34 -13.62
N HIS A 54 -10.67 -12.62 -13.32
CA HIS A 54 -10.67 -13.16 -11.96
C HIS A 54 -9.47 -12.69 -11.12
N TRP A 55 -8.46 -12.04 -11.73
CA TRP A 55 -7.30 -11.53 -10.99
C TRP A 55 -7.59 -10.23 -10.23
N SER A 56 -8.68 -9.54 -10.55
CA SER A 56 -9.05 -8.30 -9.87
C SER A 56 -9.54 -8.58 -8.45
N GLY A 57 -8.68 -8.35 -7.47
CA GLY A 57 -8.97 -8.57 -6.05
C GLY A 57 -8.70 -10.00 -5.59
N ALA A 58 -8.11 -10.85 -6.43
CA ALA A 58 -7.66 -12.17 -6.00
C ALA A 58 -6.19 -12.13 -5.56
N PHE A 59 -5.92 -12.70 -4.39
CA PHE A 59 -4.55 -12.88 -3.94
C PHE A 59 -3.91 -14.07 -4.67
N ARG A 60 -2.61 -14.01 -4.91
CA ARG A 60 -1.84 -15.16 -5.40
C ARG A 60 -1.93 -16.29 -4.38
N GLY A 61 -2.02 -17.52 -4.86
CA GLY A 61 -2.27 -18.70 -4.01
C GLY A 61 -3.76 -19.05 -3.86
N GLU A 62 -4.69 -18.16 -4.22
CA GLU A 62 -6.12 -18.47 -4.32
C GLU A 62 -6.44 -19.23 -5.62
N PRO A 63 -7.63 -19.86 -5.73
CA PRO A 63 -8.04 -20.56 -6.94
C PRO A 63 -7.88 -19.74 -8.22
N GLY A 64 -7.13 -20.26 -9.19
CA GLY A 64 -6.80 -19.59 -10.45
C GLY A 64 -5.54 -18.71 -10.40
N LEU A 65 -4.88 -18.59 -9.25
CA LEU A 65 -3.60 -17.88 -9.07
C LEU A 65 -2.57 -18.70 -8.26
N GLU A 66 -2.74 -20.00 -8.09
CA GLU A 66 -1.92 -20.87 -7.25
C GLU A 66 -0.45 -20.92 -7.72
N GLY A 67 -0.23 -20.81 -9.03
CA GLY A 67 1.09 -20.82 -9.66
C GLY A 67 1.62 -19.44 -10.08
N ILE A 68 0.93 -18.36 -9.74
CA ILE A 68 1.32 -17.02 -10.18
C ILE A 68 2.46 -16.53 -9.28
N GLU A 69 3.67 -16.54 -9.83
CA GLU A 69 4.85 -15.99 -9.19
C GLU A 69 5.22 -14.65 -9.83
N VAL A 70 5.64 -13.70 -8.99
CA VAL A 70 5.85 -12.30 -9.36
C VAL A 70 7.25 -11.85 -8.96
N ARG A 71 7.84 -10.98 -9.78
CA ARG A 71 9.14 -10.37 -9.54
C ARG A 71 9.12 -8.88 -9.81
N VAL A 72 9.94 -8.13 -9.07
CA VAL A 72 10.25 -6.72 -9.33
C VAL A 72 11.74 -6.57 -9.48
N GLY A 73 12.21 -6.26 -10.70
CA GLY A 73 13.63 -6.30 -11.01
C GLY A 73 14.19 -7.70 -10.72
N ARG A 74 15.17 -7.79 -9.81
CA ARG A 74 15.77 -9.04 -9.35
C ARG A 74 15.11 -9.65 -8.10
N GLY A 75 14.20 -8.93 -7.45
CA GLY A 75 13.52 -9.37 -6.25
C GLY A 75 12.28 -10.21 -6.57
N HIS A 76 12.11 -11.32 -5.87
CA HIS A 76 10.91 -12.14 -5.94
C HIS A 76 9.95 -11.78 -4.81
N GLY A 77 8.65 -11.74 -5.11
CA GLY A 77 7.64 -11.78 -4.05
C GLY A 77 7.67 -13.13 -3.33
N LEU A 78 6.90 -13.25 -2.25
CA LEU A 78 6.75 -14.56 -1.61
C LEU A 78 6.13 -15.58 -2.58
N PRO A 79 6.52 -16.87 -2.49
CA PRO A 79 5.86 -17.93 -3.23
C PRO A 79 4.35 -17.86 -3.05
N ALA A 80 3.57 -18.04 -4.11
CA ALA A 80 2.11 -17.90 -4.10
C ALA A 80 1.45 -18.71 -2.97
N LYS A 81 1.91 -19.96 -2.78
CA LYS A 81 1.45 -20.85 -1.70
C LYS A 81 1.70 -20.34 -0.26
N LYS A 82 2.56 -19.35 -0.08
CA LYS A 82 2.87 -18.72 1.22
C LYS A 82 2.14 -17.40 1.44
N VAL A 83 1.49 -16.85 0.41
CA VAL A 83 0.87 -15.51 0.47
C VAL A 83 -0.25 -15.47 1.50
N HIS A 84 -1.13 -16.47 1.54
CA HIS A 84 -2.24 -16.50 2.50
C HIS A 84 -1.75 -16.41 3.95
N ALA A 85 -0.83 -17.30 4.35
CA ALA A 85 -0.25 -17.28 5.71
C ALA A 85 0.50 -15.97 6.01
N ALA A 86 1.19 -15.40 5.02
CA ALA A 86 1.88 -14.12 5.20
C ALA A 86 0.90 -12.95 5.39
N LEU A 87 -0.24 -12.96 4.71
CA LEU A 87 -1.29 -11.96 4.86
C LEU A 87 -1.98 -12.04 6.24
N GLN A 88 -2.17 -13.24 6.79
CA GLN A 88 -2.67 -13.42 8.16
C GLN A 88 -1.73 -12.77 9.18
N HIS A 89 -0.43 -13.07 9.11
CA HIS A 89 0.56 -12.44 10.00
C HIS A 89 0.72 -10.93 9.78
N PHE A 90 0.57 -10.48 8.54
CA PHE A 90 0.56 -9.06 8.21
C PHE A 90 -0.61 -8.35 8.87
N GLU A 91 -1.83 -8.90 8.77
CA GLU A 91 -3.02 -8.34 9.38
C GLU A 91 -2.91 -8.27 10.91
N GLU A 92 -2.49 -9.35 11.56
CA GLU A 92 -2.28 -9.40 13.01
C GLU A 92 -1.32 -8.31 13.50
N ARG A 93 -0.25 -8.05 12.74
CA ARG A 93 0.72 -7.02 13.08
C ARG A 93 0.22 -5.62 12.76
N LEU A 94 -0.52 -5.45 11.65
CA LEU A 94 -1.14 -4.19 11.27
C LEU A 94 -2.16 -3.76 12.34
N ASP A 95 -3.00 -4.69 12.80
CA ASP A 95 -4.00 -4.45 13.84
C ASP A 95 -3.35 -3.99 15.16
N LYS A 96 -2.30 -4.69 15.62
CA LYS A 96 -1.53 -4.28 16.80
C LYS A 96 -0.92 -2.89 16.66
N LEU A 97 -0.38 -2.60 15.48
CA LEU A 97 0.27 -1.32 15.20
C LEU A 97 -0.75 -0.17 15.11
N VAL A 98 -1.89 -0.38 14.46
CA VAL A 98 -2.98 0.60 14.39
C VAL A 98 -3.57 0.82 15.78
N SER A 99 -3.85 -0.24 16.54
CA SER A 99 -4.34 -0.15 17.91
C SER A 99 -3.39 0.62 18.83
N TYR A 100 -2.08 0.37 18.71
CA TYR A 100 -1.06 1.11 19.45
C TYR A 100 -1.10 2.61 19.10
N LEU A 101 -1.07 2.97 17.82
CA LEU A 101 -1.08 4.37 17.41
C LEU A 101 -2.40 5.08 17.72
N ASP A 102 -3.54 4.42 17.56
CA ASP A 102 -4.85 4.97 17.91
C ASP A 102 -4.95 5.32 19.41
N HIS A 103 -4.33 4.51 20.27
CA HIS A 103 -4.26 4.75 21.72
C HIS A 103 -3.35 5.94 22.08
N HIS A 104 -2.27 6.16 21.33
CA HIS A 104 -1.26 7.18 21.65
C HIS A 104 -1.44 8.50 20.88
N ILE A 105 -2.23 8.50 19.81
CA ILE A 105 -2.49 9.66 18.97
C ILE A 105 -4.00 9.83 18.88
N GLU A 106 -4.56 10.76 19.64
CA GLU A 106 -5.98 11.10 19.56
C GLU A 106 -6.32 11.80 18.23
N ALA A 107 -7.51 11.55 17.70
CA ALA A 107 -7.96 12.16 16.45
C ALA A 107 -7.99 13.69 16.56
N GLY A 108 -7.45 14.38 15.56
CA GLY A 108 -7.38 15.85 15.54
C GLY A 108 -6.23 16.46 16.36
N THR A 109 -5.41 15.63 17.02
CA THR A 109 -4.20 16.10 17.71
C THR A 109 -3.19 16.66 16.71
N LYS A 110 -2.60 17.82 17.04
CA LYS A 110 -1.44 18.34 16.32
C LYS A 110 -0.24 17.41 16.54
N LEU A 111 0.30 16.86 15.46
CA LEU A 111 1.46 15.97 15.55
C LEU A 111 2.74 16.77 15.83
N ASP A 112 3.52 16.28 16.78
CA ASP A 112 4.91 16.68 17.01
C ASP A 112 5.86 15.76 16.23
N GLY A 113 7.17 16.02 16.30
CA GLY A 113 8.17 15.25 15.56
C GLY A 113 8.15 13.75 15.90
N ASP A 114 7.93 13.40 17.16
CA ASP A 114 7.93 12.00 17.61
C ASP A 114 6.69 11.26 17.08
N LYS A 115 5.51 11.88 17.13
CA LYS A 115 4.29 11.31 16.56
C LYS A 115 4.38 11.19 15.04
N ILE A 116 4.91 12.19 14.35
CA ILE A 116 5.16 12.11 12.89
C ILE A 116 6.09 10.94 12.59
N SER A 117 7.19 10.81 13.35
CA SER A 117 8.14 9.72 13.20
C SER A 117 7.45 8.36 13.40
N ALA A 118 6.66 8.18 14.45
CA ALA A 118 5.93 6.94 14.72
C ALA A 118 4.96 6.56 13.59
N VAL A 119 4.21 7.53 13.07
CA VAL A 119 3.30 7.32 11.93
C VAL A 119 4.08 6.94 10.66
N LEU A 120 5.23 7.59 10.39
CA LEU A 120 6.06 7.26 9.23
C LEU A 120 6.69 5.87 9.35
N HIS A 121 7.11 5.44 10.54
CA HIS A 121 7.59 4.07 10.76
C HIS A 121 6.50 3.04 10.48
N ALA A 122 5.26 3.30 10.92
CA ALA A 122 4.10 2.48 10.60
C ALA A 122 3.82 2.40 9.10
N CYS A 123 3.80 3.57 8.42
CA CYS A 123 3.63 3.63 6.97
C CYS A 123 4.72 2.82 6.25
N ALA A 124 5.98 3.01 6.65
CA ALA A 124 7.13 2.37 6.01
C ALA A 124 7.13 0.85 6.20
N TRP A 125 6.85 0.36 7.41
CA TRP A 125 6.72 -1.07 7.66
C TRP A 125 5.57 -1.67 6.86
N ALA A 126 4.37 -1.09 6.94
CA ALA A 126 3.18 -1.63 6.29
C ALA A 126 3.35 -1.68 4.76
N HIS A 127 3.90 -0.61 4.17
CA HIS A 127 4.25 -0.56 2.76
C HIS A 127 5.31 -1.60 2.38
N ALA A 128 6.44 -1.62 3.08
CA ALA A 128 7.56 -2.49 2.74
C ALA A 128 7.18 -3.97 2.86
N GLU A 129 6.44 -4.32 3.90
CA GLU A 129 5.97 -5.69 4.12
C GLU A 129 4.93 -6.10 3.06
N TRP A 130 4.01 -5.20 2.68
CA TRP A 130 3.09 -5.47 1.56
C TRP A 130 3.82 -5.67 0.23
N VAL A 131 4.84 -4.84 -0.04
CA VAL A 131 5.70 -4.99 -1.23
C VAL A 131 6.42 -6.34 -1.19
N ARG A 132 6.96 -6.75 -0.05
CA ARG A 132 7.68 -8.01 0.15
C ARG A 132 6.79 -9.24 -0.04
N ILE A 133 5.57 -9.23 0.51
CA ILE A 133 4.58 -10.29 0.31
C ILE A 133 4.18 -10.34 -1.17
N HIS A 134 3.97 -9.16 -1.77
CA HIS A 134 3.58 -8.98 -3.16
C HIS A 134 2.30 -9.76 -3.52
N PRO A 135 1.19 -9.55 -2.81
CA PRO A 135 0.09 -10.52 -2.76
C PRO A 135 -0.76 -10.61 -4.04
N PHE A 136 -0.72 -9.64 -4.93
CA PHE A 136 -1.50 -9.65 -6.18
C PHE A 136 -0.65 -9.99 -7.40
N ALA A 137 -1.30 -10.41 -8.49
CA ALA A 137 -0.63 -10.60 -9.78
C ALA A 137 -0.10 -9.28 -10.38
N ASN A 138 -0.75 -8.14 -10.09
CA ASN A 138 -0.33 -6.80 -10.46
C ASN A 138 -0.88 -5.79 -9.43
N GLY A 139 -0.51 -4.50 -9.50
CA GLY A 139 -1.07 -3.47 -8.63
C GLY A 139 -0.47 -3.41 -7.22
N ASN A 140 0.52 -4.24 -6.89
CA ASN A 140 1.15 -4.30 -5.56
C ASN A 140 1.78 -2.97 -5.11
N GLY A 141 2.51 -2.29 -6.00
CA GLY A 141 3.08 -0.99 -5.65
C GLY A 141 2.01 0.08 -5.42
N ARG A 142 0.90 0.03 -6.16
CA ARG A 142 -0.23 0.98 -6.03
C ARG A 142 -0.97 0.73 -4.71
N SER A 143 -1.31 -0.52 -4.40
CA SER A 143 -1.92 -0.90 -3.12
C SER A 143 -1.03 -0.57 -1.92
N ALA A 144 0.29 -0.81 -1.99
CA ALA A 144 1.22 -0.42 -0.93
C ALA A 144 1.23 1.10 -0.66
N ARG A 145 1.19 1.93 -1.72
CA ARG A 145 1.14 3.40 -1.56
C ARG A 145 -0.22 3.90 -1.08
N LEU A 146 -1.32 3.26 -1.51
CA LEU A 146 -2.65 3.52 -0.95
C LEU A 146 -2.69 3.20 0.55
N LEU A 147 -2.09 2.09 0.97
CA LEU A 147 -1.99 1.70 2.37
C LEU A 147 -1.17 2.70 3.20
N ALA A 148 -0.01 3.15 2.70
CA ALA A 148 0.77 4.19 3.35
C ALA A 148 -0.03 5.50 3.51
N ASN A 149 -0.73 5.92 2.45
CA ASN A 149 -1.59 7.12 2.53
C ASN A 149 -2.78 6.93 3.49
N ALA A 150 -3.37 5.73 3.57
CA ALA A 150 -4.45 5.44 4.51
C ALA A 150 -3.99 5.63 5.96
N LEU A 151 -2.82 5.07 6.32
CA LEU A 151 -2.22 5.25 7.64
C LEU A 151 -1.86 6.71 7.91
N ALA A 152 -1.21 7.40 6.96
CA ALA A 152 -0.88 8.81 7.09
C ALA A 152 -2.12 9.67 7.40
N MET A 153 -3.18 9.51 6.59
CA MET A 153 -4.41 10.28 6.72
C MET A 153 -5.21 9.94 7.98
N ARG A 154 -5.11 8.70 8.49
CA ARG A 154 -5.74 8.29 9.77
C ARG A 154 -5.23 9.11 10.95
N TYR A 155 -3.95 9.47 10.92
CA TYR A 155 -3.28 10.23 11.98
C TYR A 155 -3.08 11.71 11.64
N GLY A 156 -3.72 12.22 10.58
CA GLY A 156 -3.76 13.65 10.28
C GLY A 156 -2.61 14.16 9.39
N LEU A 157 -1.79 13.28 8.82
CA LEU A 157 -0.84 13.65 7.77
C LEU A 157 -1.53 13.72 6.40
N PRO A 158 -1.06 14.57 5.46
CA PRO A 158 -1.54 14.55 4.09
C PRO A 158 -1.14 13.25 3.38
N PRO A 159 -1.86 12.82 2.33
CA PRO A 159 -1.37 11.76 1.46
C PRO A 159 -0.11 12.25 0.75
N PHE A 160 1.01 11.54 0.93
CA PHE A 160 2.31 11.92 0.37
C PHE A 160 2.83 10.90 -0.65
N ALA A 161 2.33 9.66 -0.62
CA ALA A 161 2.78 8.61 -1.53
C ALA A 161 2.03 8.72 -2.87
N ARG A 162 2.67 9.32 -3.87
CA ARG A 162 2.09 9.49 -5.22
C ARG A 162 1.67 8.15 -5.84
N LEU A 163 0.44 8.07 -6.33
CA LEU A 163 -0.12 6.84 -6.89
C LEU A 163 0.27 6.63 -8.36
N ARG A 164 0.13 7.69 -9.18
CA ARG A 164 0.53 7.79 -10.60
C ARG A 164 1.00 9.22 -10.93
N PRO A 165 1.96 9.41 -11.86
CA PRO A 165 2.87 8.37 -12.39
C PRO A 165 3.66 7.72 -11.25
N ARG A 166 4.27 6.56 -11.52
CA ARG A 166 5.10 5.88 -10.51
C ARG A 166 6.19 6.87 -10.03
N PRO A 167 6.41 7.00 -8.71
CA PRO A 167 7.47 7.89 -8.21
C PRO A 167 8.84 7.48 -8.77
N ASN A 168 9.63 8.46 -9.18
CA ASN A 168 10.98 8.31 -9.78
C ASN A 168 12.07 8.94 -8.90
N ASP A 169 11.79 9.06 -7.60
CA ASP A 169 12.51 9.80 -6.56
C ASP A 169 13.19 8.87 -5.53
N GLY A 170 13.71 7.73 -5.99
CA GLY A 170 14.28 6.70 -5.12
C GLY A 170 13.32 5.58 -4.70
N TYR A 171 12.05 5.67 -5.11
CA TYR A 171 11.04 4.65 -4.80
C TYR A 171 11.39 3.25 -5.33
N GLY A 172 12.08 3.18 -6.48
CA GLY A 172 12.49 1.91 -7.08
C GLY A 172 13.46 1.13 -6.18
N GLU A 173 14.49 1.81 -5.68
CA GLU A 173 15.48 1.27 -4.75
C GLU A 173 14.83 0.89 -3.42
N ALA A 174 13.95 1.74 -2.89
CA ALA A 174 13.21 1.47 -1.66
C ALA A 174 12.37 0.20 -1.76
N ALA A 175 11.61 0.04 -2.85
CA ALA A 175 10.82 -1.16 -3.11
C ALA A 175 11.71 -2.41 -3.29
N ALA A 176 12.87 -2.27 -3.94
CA ALA A 176 13.81 -3.39 -4.10
C ALA A 176 14.41 -3.83 -2.76
N ALA A 177 14.71 -2.90 -1.85
CA ALA A 177 15.17 -3.21 -0.49
C ALA A 177 14.06 -3.87 0.34
N ALA A 178 12.82 -3.37 0.25
CA ALA A 178 11.67 -3.96 0.91
C ALA A 178 11.45 -5.43 0.52
N MET A 179 11.63 -5.78 -0.76
CA MET A 179 11.57 -7.18 -1.23
C MET A 179 12.60 -8.10 -0.53
N ARG A 180 13.71 -7.55 -0.02
CA ARG A 180 14.74 -8.28 0.73
C ARG A 180 14.53 -8.24 2.25
N GLY A 181 13.44 -7.63 2.71
CA GLY A 181 13.13 -7.48 4.14
C GLY A 181 13.73 -6.23 4.80
N ASP A 182 14.29 -5.29 4.04
CA ASP A 182 14.82 -4.03 4.58
C ASP A 182 13.88 -2.86 4.29
N SER A 183 13.22 -2.36 5.34
CA SER A 183 12.30 -1.22 5.26
C SER A 183 12.99 0.13 5.43
N SER A 184 14.27 0.18 5.79
CA SER A 184 14.98 1.44 6.11
C SER A 184 14.99 2.42 4.92
N PRO A 185 15.25 1.97 3.67
CA PRO A 185 15.13 2.83 2.50
C PRO A 185 13.70 3.30 2.22
N THR A 186 12.69 2.49 2.60
CA THR A 186 11.28 2.90 2.48
C THR A 186 10.97 4.04 3.44
N LEU A 187 11.43 3.97 4.69
CA LEU A 187 11.26 5.05 5.65
C LEU A 187 11.92 6.36 5.18
N ALA A 188 13.17 6.29 4.71
CA ALA A 188 13.88 7.46 4.19
C ALA A 188 13.15 8.10 3.00
N TRP A 189 12.65 7.28 2.07
CA TRP A 189 11.83 7.75 0.95
C TRP A 189 10.53 8.42 1.43
N MET A 190 9.82 7.84 2.39
CA MET A 190 8.57 8.42 2.91
C MET A 190 8.79 9.74 3.64
N GLN A 191 9.90 9.88 4.37
CA GLN A 191 10.28 11.15 4.99
C GLN A 191 10.51 12.25 3.93
N LEU A 192 11.17 11.92 2.82
CA LEU A 192 11.34 12.86 1.71
C LEU A 192 10.01 13.20 1.05
N ALA A 193 9.20 12.19 0.72
CA ALA A 193 7.90 12.37 0.08
C ALA A 193 6.95 13.22 0.93
N LEU A 194 6.94 13.03 2.26
CA LEU A 194 6.16 13.86 3.17
C LEU A 194 6.64 15.32 3.17
N ARG A 195 7.96 15.56 3.23
CA ARG A 195 8.50 16.93 3.17
C ARG A 195 8.07 17.65 1.90
N THR A 196 8.24 17.01 0.74
CA THR A 196 7.80 17.57 -0.54
C THR A 196 6.30 17.86 -0.55
N ALA A 197 5.47 16.94 -0.04
CA ALA A 197 4.02 17.13 0.02
C ALA A 197 3.57 18.24 0.99
N LEU A 198 4.43 18.70 1.90
CA LEU A 198 4.17 19.83 2.79
C LEU A 198 4.67 21.17 2.22
N GLU A 199 5.51 21.14 1.20
CA GLU A 199 6.06 22.30 0.50
C GLU A 199 5.22 22.69 -0.74
N ASP A 200 4.47 21.73 -1.30
CA ASP A 200 3.52 21.89 -2.43
C ASP A 200 2.16 22.49 -2.00
#